data_AF-A0A497ER82-F1
#
_entry.id   AF-A0A497ER82-F1
#
_cell.length_a   1.000
_cell.length_b   1.000
_cell.length_c   1.000
_cell.angle_alpha   90.00
_cell.angle_beta   90.00
_cell.angle_gamma   90.00
#
_symmetry.space_group_name_H-M   'P 1'
#
loop_
_entity.id
_entity.type
_entity.pdbx_description
1 polymer ?
#
loop_
_entity_poly.entity_id
_entity_poly.type
_entity_poly.pdbx_seq_one_letter_code
_entity_poly.pdbx_strand_id
1 'polypeptide(L)'
;MRPTRHGNREVFTHVEVEKILLDTSEKISNLFFESLKTSPPRPVSIDLWSVENSVWRLCASAINSMSTVNAELADKFLYEYRKRKTTFADELVNAFIGVLRDALGSSVDVSFSSPRFLIVNLVSNQKALNAINREFTHVVCDMLRKFVS
;
A
#
# COMPACT_ATOMS: atom_id res chain seq x y z
N MET A 1 -28.95 -2.40 37.22
CA MET A 1 -28.05 -2.83 36.13
C MET A 1 -27.65 -1.59 35.33
N ARG A 2 -26.37 -1.23 35.28
CA ARG A 2 -25.87 -0.13 34.43
C ARG A 2 -25.63 -0.66 33.00
N PRO A 3 -26.00 0.08 31.95
CA PRO A 3 -25.80 -0.37 30.58
C PRO A 3 -24.30 -0.38 30.24
N THR A 4 -23.90 -1.44 29.57
CA THR A 4 -22.59 -1.77 29.01
C THR A 4 -22.05 -0.65 28.12
N ARG A 5 -21.14 0.17 28.65
CA ARG A 5 -20.37 1.20 27.88
C ARG A 5 -19.21 0.62 27.05
N HIS A 6 -18.99 -0.70 27.08
CA HIS A 6 -17.83 -1.34 26.45
C HIS A 6 -17.96 -1.54 24.93
N GLY A 7 -19.17 -1.77 24.41
CA GLY A 7 -19.36 -2.04 22.96
C GLY A 7 -19.05 -0.85 22.04
N ASN A 8 -19.31 0.38 22.48
CA ASN A 8 -19.03 1.55 21.64
C ASN A 8 -17.52 1.80 21.51
N ARG A 9 -16.75 1.62 22.59
CA ARG A 9 -15.31 1.91 22.58
C ARG A 9 -14.56 1.00 21.63
N GLU A 10 -14.84 -0.30 21.66
CA GLU A 10 -14.21 -1.28 20.74
C GLU A 10 -14.54 -1.00 19.27
N VAL A 11 -15.79 -0.62 18.97
CA VAL A 11 -16.19 -0.22 17.62
C VAL A 11 -15.46 1.05 17.16
N PHE A 12 -15.33 2.06 18.02
CA PHE A 12 -14.56 3.28 17.70
C PHE A 12 -13.09 2.96 17.44
N THR A 13 -12.48 2.12 18.27
CA THR A 13 -11.08 1.70 18.14
C THR A 13 -10.83 0.94 16.83
N HIS A 14 -11.74 0.05 16.43
CA HIS A 14 -11.64 -0.67 15.15
C HIS A 14 -11.76 0.28 13.95
N VAL A 15 -12.70 1.23 13.99
CA VAL A 15 -12.89 2.21 12.90
C VAL A 15 -11.67 3.12 12.75
N GLU A 16 -11.07 3.54 13.86
CA GLU A 16 -9.87 4.37 13.84
C GLU A 16 -8.65 3.62 13.28
N VAL A 17 -8.47 2.34 13.64
CA VAL A 17 -7.42 1.48 13.06
C VAL A 17 -7.63 1.32 11.56
N GLU A 18 -8.84 1.01 11.10
CA GLU A 18 -9.14 0.88 9.67
C GLU A 18 -8.86 2.17 8.90
N LYS A 19 -9.15 3.34 9.49
CA LYS A 19 -8.81 4.62 8.89
C LYS A 19 -7.29 4.79 8.74
N ILE A 20 -6.51 4.41 9.75
CA ILE A 20 -5.04 4.47 9.68
C ILE A 20 -4.51 3.55 8.57
N LEU A 21 -5.06 2.34 8.44
CA LEU A 21 -4.68 1.40 7.39
C LEU A 21 -5.00 1.95 6.00
N LEU A 22 -6.21 2.51 5.82
CA LEU A 22 -6.63 3.12 4.56
C LEU A 22 -5.73 4.31 4.18
N ASP A 23 -5.53 5.27 5.10
CA ASP A 23 -4.66 6.44 4.87
C ASP A 23 -3.22 6.01 4.52
N THR A 24 -2.74 4.93 5.13
CA THR A 24 -1.40 4.37 4.85
C THR A 24 -1.36 3.71 3.48
N SER A 25 -2.40 2.95 3.13
CA SER A 25 -2.50 2.27 1.83
C SER A 25 -2.54 3.25 0.66
N GLU A 26 -3.25 4.38 0.81
CA GLU A 26 -3.28 5.45 -0.20
C GLU A 26 -1.90 6.06 -0.42
N LYS A 27 -1.17 6.35 0.67
CA LYS A 27 0.19 6.89 0.61
C LYS A 27 1.15 5.92 -0.07
N ILE A 28 1.07 4.62 0.25
CA ILE A 28 1.88 3.58 -0.39
C ILE A 28 1.53 3.50 -1.87
N SER A 29 0.25 3.42 -2.22
CA SER A 29 -0.22 3.34 -3.61
C SER A 29 0.31 4.51 -4.45
N ASN A 30 0.26 5.72 -3.91
CA ASN A 30 0.75 6.91 -4.60
C ASN A 30 2.25 6.88 -4.90
N LEU A 31 3.08 6.18 -4.10
CA LEU A 31 4.52 6.01 -4.41
C LEU A 31 4.75 5.35 -5.78
N PHE A 32 3.84 4.49 -6.23
CA PHE A 32 3.95 3.79 -7.51
C PHE A 32 3.32 4.58 -8.66
N PHE A 33 2.23 5.31 -8.39
CA PHE A 33 1.43 5.96 -9.43
C PHE A 33 1.77 7.42 -9.69
N GLU A 34 2.46 8.11 -8.78
CA GLU A 34 2.79 9.54 -8.93
C GLU A 34 3.59 9.82 -10.21
N SER A 35 4.61 9.02 -10.48
CA SER A 35 5.43 9.15 -11.69
C SER A 35 4.69 8.73 -12.97
N LEU A 36 3.74 7.78 -12.88
CA LEU A 36 2.92 7.36 -14.03
C LEU A 36 1.94 8.45 -14.49
N LYS A 37 1.44 9.25 -13.56
CA LYS A 37 0.47 10.33 -13.84
C LYS A 37 1.12 11.55 -14.52
N THR A 38 2.43 11.72 -14.39
CA THR A 38 3.13 12.96 -14.79
C THR A 38 3.96 12.83 -16.08
N SER A 39 4.25 11.62 -16.57
CA SER A 39 5.15 11.43 -17.74
C SER A 39 4.71 10.46 -18.84
N PRO A 40 3.60 10.70 -19.57
CA PRO A 40 3.38 9.98 -20.84
C PRO A 40 3.78 10.81 -22.08
N PRO A 41 4.32 10.19 -23.15
CA PRO A 41 4.42 8.74 -23.41
C PRO A 41 5.86 8.22 -23.20
N ARG A 42 6.44 8.42 -22.02
CA ARG A 42 7.80 7.93 -21.72
C ARG A 42 7.73 6.75 -20.76
N PRO A 43 8.62 5.75 -20.91
CA PRO A 43 8.82 4.75 -19.88
C PRO A 43 9.16 5.42 -18.55
N VAL A 44 8.49 4.99 -17.48
CA VAL A 44 8.72 5.46 -16.13
C VAL A 44 9.60 4.46 -15.41
N SER A 45 10.67 4.95 -14.80
CA SER A 45 11.54 4.15 -13.93
C SER A 45 11.13 4.34 -12.47
N ILE A 46 10.87 3.25 -11.77
CA ILE A 46 10.56 3.21 -10.35
C ILE A 46 11.75 2.59 -9.61
N ASP A 47 12.34 3.35 -8.69
CA ASP A 47 13.41 2.89 -7.81
C ASP A 47 12.83 2.11 -6.62
N LEU A 48 13.03 0.79 -6.65
CA LEU A 48 12.50 -0.13 -5.64
C LEU A 48 13.10 0.09 -4.26
N TRP A 49 14.35 0.55 -4.17
CA TRP A 49 14.98 0.87 -2.89
C TRP A 49 14.34 2.11 -2.24
N SER A 50 14.05 3.13 -3.05
CA SER A 50 13.33 4.32 -2.59
C SER A 50 11.89 3.99 -2.16
N VAL A 51 11.23 3.08 -2.87
CA VAL A 51 9.91 2.55 -2.50
C VAL A 51 10.00 1.81 -1.16
N GLU A 52 10.92 0.85 -1.00
CA GLU A 52 11.09 0.07 0.23
C GLU A 52 11.29 0.98 1.46
N ASN A 53 12.20 1.96 1.37
CA ASN A 53 12.45 2.90 2.46
C ASN A 53 11.23 3.77 2.78
N SER A 54 10.45 4.14 1.77
CA SER A 54 9.24 4.96 1.96
C SER A 54 8.10 4.14 2.56
N VAL A 55 7.90 2.90 2.10
CA VAL A 55 6.97 1.93 2.70
C VAL A 55 7.32 1.70 4.17
N TRP A 56 8.60 1.53 4.50
CA TRP A 56 9.04 1.36 5.90
C TRP A 56 8.68 2.56 6.78
N ARG A 57 8.91 3.78 6.31
CA ARG A 57 8.53 5.00 7.04
C ARG A 57 7.01 5.11 7.21
N LEU A 58 6.24 4.79 6.18
CA LEU A 58 4.78 4.82 6.22
C LEU A 58 4.23 3.80 7.22
N CYS A 59 4.75 2.57 7.21
CA CYS A 59 4.36 1.54 8.18
C CYS A 59 4.75 1.93 9.62
N ALA A 60 5.94 2.50 9.83
CA ALA A 60 6.35 2.98 11.16
C ALA A 60 5.42 4.11 11.68
N SER A 61 5.03 5.03 10.79
CA SER A 61 4.05 6.08 11.11
C SER A 61 2.67 5.52 11.45
N ALA A 62 2.23 4.51 10.69
CA ALA A 62 0.97 3.82 10.93
C ALA A 62 0.97 3.13 12.31
N ILE A 63 2.06 2.43 12.66
CA ILE A 63 2.23 1.78 13.97
C ILE A 63 2.16 2.81 15.11
N ASN A 64 2.84 3.95 14.97
CA ASN A 64 2.79 5.02 15.98
C ASN A 64 1.40 5.64 16.11
N SER A 65 0.65 5.74 15.01
CA SER A 65 -0.73 6.25 15.04
C SER A 65 -1.69 5.21 15.61
N MET A 66 -1.46 3.93 15.34
CA MET A 66 -2.25 2.84 15.92
C MET A 66 -1.99 2.69 17.42
N SER A 67 -0.75 2.89 17.90
CA SER A 67 -0.43 2.70 19.32
C SER A 67 -1.15 3.68 20.25
N THR A 68 -1.57 4.85 19.75
CA THR A 68 -2.38 5.82 20.52
C THR A 68 -3.86 5.43 20.61
N VAL A 69 -4.32 4.57 19.70
CA VAL A 69 -5.71 4.13 19.57
C VAL A 69 -5.90 2.71 20.14
N ASN A 70 -5.04 1.77 19.74
CA ASN A 70 -4.99 0.37 20.12
C ASN A 70 -3.54 -0.14 20.15
N ALA A 71 -2.93 -0.16 21.33
CA ALA A 71 -1.55 -0.62 21.50
C ALA A 71 -1.34 -2.10 21.14
N GLU A 72 -2.31 -2.97 21.43
CA GLU A 72 -2.21 -4.41 21.14
C GLU A 72 -2.14 -4.68 19.63
N LEU A 73 -3.02 -4.03 18.85
CA LEU A 73 -2.98 -4.14 17.39
C LEU A 73 -1.73 -3.48 16.80
N ALA A 74 -1.22 -2.41 17.40
CA ALA A 74 0.02 -1.78 16.97
C ALA A 74 1.24 -2.72 17.17
N ASP A 75 1.31 -3.40 18.31
CA ASP A 75 2.36 -4.38 18.61
C ASP A 75 2.29 -5.59 17.67
N LYS A 76 1.08 -6.08 17.41
CA LYS A 76 0.84 -7.16 16.43
C LYS A 76 1.26 -6.75 15.02
N PHE A 77 0.88 -5.55 14.59
CA PHE A 77 1.30 -4.99 13.31
C PHE A 77 2.82 -4.94 13.23
N LEU A 78 3.48 -4.37 14.25
CA LEU A 78 4.93 -4.24 14.30
C LEU A 78 5.62 -5.61 14.21
N TYR A 79 5.10 -6.61 14.91
CA TYR A 79 5.62 -7.97 14.90
C TYR A 79 5.54 -8.59 13.50
N GLU A 80 4.35 -8.62 12.90
CA GLU A 80 4.14 -9.21 11.57
C GLU A 80 4.90 -8.46 10.47
N TYR A 81 4.92 -7.12 10.54
CA TYR A 81 5.68 -6.31 9.61
C TYR A 81 7.19 -6.58 9.71
N ARG A 82 7.75 -6.71 10.92
CA ARG A 82 9.18 -7.06 11.09
C ARG A 82 9.53 -8.42 10.51
N LYS A 83 8.65 -9.41 10.66
CA LYS A 83 8.82 -10.75 10.10
C LYS A 83 8.85 -10.75 8.57
N ARG A 84 8.10 -9.84 7.93
CA ARG A 84 7.96 -9.74 6.47
C ARG A 84 8.70 -8.55 5.86
N LYS A 85 9.49 -7.82 6.65
CA LYS A 85 10.12 -6.55 6.24
C LYS A 85 10.89 -6.67 4.93
N THR A 86 11.63 -7.77 4.76
CA THR A 86 12.47 -8.00 3.58
C THR A 86 11.71 -8.44 2.33
N THR A 87 10.45 -8.90 2.47
CA THR A 87 9.66 -9.42 1.34
C THR A 87 8.45 -8.55 1.02
N PHE A 88 8.01 -7.69 1.94
CA PHE A 88 6.79 -6.92 1.78
C PHE A 88 6.85 -5.92 0.61
N ALA A 89 7.99 -5.28 0.39
CA ALA A 89 8.18 -4.40 -0.76
C ALA A 89 8.06 -5.17 -2.08
N ASP A 90 8.66 -6.36 -2.17
CA ASP A 90 8.55 -7.21 -3.36
C ASP A 90 7.12 -7.70 -3.59
N GLU A 91 6.38 -8.03 -2.52
CA GLU A 91 4.96 -8.38 -2.62
C GLU A 91 4.13 -7.21 -3.15
N LEU A 92 4.39 -5.98 -2.68
CA LEU A 92 3.74 -4.77 -3.19
C LEU A 92 4.05 -4.54 -4.67
N VAL A 93 5.30 -4.73 -5.08
CA VAL A 93 5.72 -4.62 -6.49
C VAL A 93 4.97 -5.65 -7.33
N ASN A 94 4.92 -6.91 -6.91
CA ASN A 94 4.20 -7.96 -7.64
C ASN A 94 2.70 -7.67 -7.74
N ALA A 95 2.07 -7.21 -6.65
CA ALA A 95 0.67 -6.80 -6.65
C ALA A 95 0.42 -5.61 -7.59
N PHE A 96 1.31 -4.62 -7.60
CA PHE A 96 1.25 -3.47 -8.50
C PHE A 96 1.33 -3.90 -9.98
N ILE A 97 2.26 -4.79 -10.31
CA ILE A 97 2.40 -5.34 -11.67
C ILE A 97 1.14 -6.11 -12.07
N GLY A 98 0.59 -6.91 -11.15
CA GLY A 98 -0.67 -7.64 -11.35
C GLY A 98 -1.82 -6.70 -11.67
N VAL A 99 -2.07 -5.71 -10.82
CA VAL A 99 -3.16 -4.75 -11.00
C VAL A 99 -3.02 -3.94 -12.30
N LEU A 100 -1.80 -3.57 -12.69
CA LEU A 100 -1.56 -2.91 -13.98
C LEU A 100 -1.88 -3.82 -15.17
N ARG A 101 -1.41 -5.06 -15.15
CA ARG A 101 -1.60 -6.02 -16.25
C ARG A 101 -3.06 -6.46 -16.37
N ASP A 102 -3.75 -6.63 -15.26
CA ASP A 102 -5.17 -6.98 -15.24
C ASP A 102 -6.03 -5.86 -15.84
N ALA A 103 -5.70 -4.60 -15.54
CA ALA A 103 -6.47 -3.46 -16.02
C ALA A 103 -6.12 -3.03 -17.46
N LEU A 104 -4.85 -3.14 -17.87
CA LEU A 104 -4.36 -2.58 -19.14
C LEU A 104 -3.99 -3.65 -20.18
N GLY A 105 -3.87 -4.92 -19.78
CA GLY A 105 -3.50 -6.03 -20.66
C GLY A 105 -2.22 -5.74 -21.43
N SER A 106 -2.28 -5.87 -22.76
CA SER A 106 -1.16 -5.60 -23.67
C SER A 106 -0.80 -4.11 -23.82
N SER A 107 -1.52 -3.20 -23.16
CA SER A 107 -1.27 -1.75 -23.21
C SER A 107 -0.27 -1.27 -22.17
N VAL A 108 0.27 -2.18 -21.35
CA VAL A 108 1.34 -1.93 -20.40
C VAL A 108 2.45 -2.94 -20.63
N ASP A 109 3.68 -2.45 -20.76
CA ASP A 109 4.88 -3.28 -20.70
C ASP A 109 5.61 -3.00 -19.38
N VAL A 110 6.00 -4.06 -18.69
CA VAL A 110 6.68 -3.97 -17.41
C VAL A 110 7.89 -4.88 -17.44
N SER A 111 9.05 -4.28 -17.23
CA SER A 111 10.34 -4.97 -17.23
C SER A 111 11.22 -4.49 -16.09
N PHE A 112 12.21 -5.29 -15.74
CA PHE A 112 13.25 -4.91 -14.78
C PHE A 112 14.51 -4.54 -15.57
N SER A 113 15.00 -3.31 -15.42
CA SER A 113 16.30 -2.93 -15.98
C SER A 113 17.45 -3.39 -15.08
N SER A 114 17.17 -3.64 -13.80
CA SER A 114 18.03 -4.28 -12.82
C SER A 114 17.18 -4.78 -11.65
N PRO A 115 17.74 -5.53 -10.67
CA PRO A 115 17.01 -5.88 -9.45
C PRO A 115 16.49 -4.68 -8.64
N ARG A 116 16.97 -3.45 -8.91
CA ARG A 116 16.60 -2.23 -8.19
C ARG A 116 15.61 -1.33 -8.93
N PHE A 117 15.42 -1.55 -10.23
CA PHE A 117 14.68 -0.61 -11.07
C PHE A 117 13.61 -1.35 -11.89
N LEU A 118 12.36 -0.94 -11.67
CA LEU A 118 11.20 -1.37 -12.44
C LEU A 118 10.90 -0.33 -13.51
N ILE A 119 10.81 -0.75 -14.77
CA ILE A 119 10.44 0.08 -15.89
C ILE A 119 8.99 -0.23 -16.28
N VAL A 120 8.14 0.80 -16.26
CA VAL A 120 6.74 0.73 -16.66
C VAL A 120 6.55 1.58 -17.90
N ASN A 121 6.13 0.96 -19.00
CA ASN A 121 5.85 1.63 -20.26
C ASN A 121 4.35 1.55 -20.57
N LEU A 122 3.68 2.70 -20.59
CA LEU A 122 2.25 2.82 -20.83
C LEU A 122 2.01 3.24 -22.29
N VAL A 123 1.30 2.40 -23.06
CA VAL A 123 1.17 2.60 -24.50
C VAL A 123 0.12 3.67 -24.84
N SER A 124 -1.01 3.78 -24.13
CA SER A 124 -2.04 4.79 -24.52
C SER A 124 -3.21 5.12 -23.56
N ASN A 125 -3.17 4.85 -22.23
CA ASN A 125 -4.34 5.14 -21.38
C ASN A 125 -4.04 5.75 -19.99
N GLN A 126 -4.06 7.08 -19.90
CA GLN A 126 -3.96 7.81 -18.63
C GLN A 126 -5.28 7.84 -17.83
N LYS A 127 -6.44 7.81 -18.50
CA LYS A 127 -7.74 8.00 -17.84
C LYS A 127 -8.06 6.87 -16.86
N ALA A 128 -7.57 5.66 -17.13
CA ALA A 128 -7.72 4.51 -16.25
C ALA A 128 -6.81 4.55 -15.01
N LEU A 129 -5.68 5.28 -15.02
CA LEU A 129 -4.69 5.22 -13.94
C LEU A 129 -5.25 5.61 -12.57
N ASN A 130 -6.23 6.51 -12.51
CA ASN A 130 -6.87 6.87 -11.24
C ASN A 130 -7.73 5.72 -10.68
N ALA A 131 -8.44 5.00 -11.53
CA ALA A 131 -9.22 3.83 -11.12
C ALA A 131 -8.29 2.67 -10.71
N ILE A 132 -7.22 2.44 -11.48
CA ILE A 132 -6.19 1.43 -11.18
C ILE A 132 -5.48 1.75 -9.86
N ASN A 133 -5.16 3.02 -9.60
CA ASN A 133 -4.58 3.44 -8.31
C ASN A 133 -5.52 3.16 -7.13
N ARG A 134 -6.84 3.33 -7.31
CA ARG A 134 -7.83 2.99 -6.28
C ARG A 134 -7.89 1.48 -6.04
N GLU A 135 -7.89 0.68 -7.10
CA GLU A 135 -7.84 -0.78 -6.98
C GLU A 135 -6.57 -1.23 -6.24
N PHE A 136 -5.41 -0.69 -6.64
CA PHE A 136 -4.16 -0.99 -5.97
C PHE A 136 -4.16 -0.54 -4.50
N THR A 137 -4.77 0.61 -4.18
CA THR A 137 -4.97 1.05 -2.79
C THR A 137 -5.75 0.02 -1.97
N HIS A 138 -6.84 -0.54 -2.53
CA HIS A 138 -7.60 -1.59 -1.85
C HIS A 138 -6.77 -2.85 -1.61
N VAL A 139 -6.01 -3.29 -2.62
CA VAL A 139 -5.09 -4.44 -2.48
C VAL A 139 -4.05 -4.20 -1.40
N VAL A 140 -3.44 -3.01 -1.35
CA VAL A 140 -2.48 -2.64 -0.31
C VAL A 140 -3.15 -2.63 1.07
N CYS A 141 -4.37 -2.09 1.18
CA CYS A 141 -5.12 -2.08 2.43
C CYS A 141 -5.36 -3.51 2.95
N ASP A 142 -5.79 -4.43 2.08
CA ASP A 142 -5.98 -5.84 2.42
C ASP A 142 -4.67 -6.54 2.81
N MET A 143 -3.54 -6.17 2.19
CA MET A 143 -2.23 -6.66 2.60
C MET A 143 -1.85 -6.17 4.01
N LEU A 144 -2.12 -4.89 4.33
CA LEU A 144 -1.83 -4.32 5.64
C LEU A 144 -2.75 -4.87 6.74
N ARG A 145 -4.03 -5.16 6.42
CA ARG A 145 -4.97 -5.79 7.35
C ARG A 145 -4.46 -7.13 7.88
N LYS A 146 -3.70 -7.88 7.07
CA LYS A 146 -3.09 -9.15 7.51
C LYS A 146 -2.10 -8.99 8.66
N PHE A 147 -1.59 -7.78 8.93
CA PHE A 147 -0.71 -7.52 10.06
C PHE A 147 -1.45 -7.28 11.37
N VAL A 148 -2.76 -7.04 11.32
CA VAL A 148 -3.62 -6.88 12.50
C VAL A 148 -4.65 -8.01 12.66
N SER A 149 -4.85 -8.82 11.61
CA SER A 149 -5.72 -10.00 11.57
C SER A 149 -5.24 -11.10 12.50
#